data_AF-A0A1I0W380-F1
#
_entry.id   AF-A0A1I0W380-F1
#
_cell.length_a   1.000
_cell.length_b   1.000
_cell.length_c   1.000
_cell.angle_alpha   90.00
_cell.angle_beta   90.00
_cell.angle_gamma   90.00
#
_symmetry.space_group_name_H-M   'P 1'
#
loop_
_entity.id
_entity.type
_entity.pdbx_description
1 polymer ?
#
loop_
_entity_poly.entity_id
_entity_poly.type
_entity_poly.pdbx_seq_one_letter_code
_entity_poly.pdbx_strand_id
1 'polypeptide(L)' 'MAMAMYKIRIIANACITRYDDGERELPDIVNSYNLSTDDATLVKAEIATNRPDITI' A
#
# COMPACT_ATOMS: atom_id res chain seq x y z
N MET A 1 -14.75 -6.82 7.91
CA MET A 1 -14.31 -6.05 9.09
C MET A 1 -13.13 -5.21 8.66
N ALA A 2 -13.21 -3.89 8.84
CA ALA A 2 -12.13 -2.98 8.48
C ALA A 2 -10.84 -3.35 9.23
N MET A 3 -9.70 -3.31 8.55
CA MET A 3 -8.42 -3.55 9.20
C MET A 3 -8.08 -2.42 10.17
N ALA A 4 -7.44 -2.77 11.27
CA ALA A 4 -6.91 -1.77 12.20
C ALA A 4 -5.81 -0.93 11.52
N MET A 5 -5.75 0.37 11.82
CA MET A 5 -4.84 1.31 11.18
C MET A 5 -3.36 0.91 11.26
N TYR A 6 -2.92 0.24 12.33
CA TYR A 6 -1.53 -0.23 12.41
C TYR A 6 -1.20 -1.26 11.33
N LYS A 7 -2.16 -2.09 10.90
CA LYS A 7 -1.97 -3.04 9.80
C LYS A 7 -1.87 -2.33 8.46
N ILE A 8 -2.68 -1.29 8.25
CA ILE A 8 -2.60 -0.43 7.05
C ILE A 8 -1.19 0.15 6.92
N ARG A 9 -0.62 0.68 8.00
CA ARG A 9 0.74 1.24 8.03
C ARG A 9 1.82 0.20 7.70
N ILE A 10 1.71 -1.00 8.26
CA ILE A 10 2.64 -2.11 7.96
C ILE A 10 2.58 -2.50 6.48
N ILE A 11 1.37 -2.65 5.94
CA ILE A 11 1.17 -3.04 4.54
C ILE A 11 1.67 -1.93 3.61
N ALA A 12 1.35 -0.66 3.89
CA ALA A 12 1.83 0.48 3.11
C ALA A 12 3.36 0.51 3.02
N ASN A 13 4.05 0.36 4.16
CA ASN A 13 5.51 0.29 4.19
C ASN A 13 6.06 -0.91 3.42
N ALA A 14 5.42 -2.09 3.56
CA ALA A 14 5.82 -3.26 2.80
C ALA A 14 5.62 -3.06 1.28
N CYS A 15 4.55 -2.37 0.86
CA CYS A 15 4.35 -2.02 -0.55
C CYS A 15 5.46 -1.09 -1.07
N ILE A 16 5.82 -0.07 -0.29
CA ILE A 16 6.89 0.87 -0.64
C ILE A 16 8.23 0.15 -0.77
N THR A 17 8.61 -0.69 0.19
CA THR A 17 9.87 -1.44 0.13
C THR A 17 9.94 -2.32 -1.12
N ARG A 18 8.88 -3.07 -1.43
CA ARG A 18 8.84 -3.94 -2.61
C ARG A 18 8.90 -3.16 -3.92
N TYR A 19 8.36 -1.95 -3.94
CA TYR A 19 8.47 -1.05 -5.09
C TYR A 19 9.90 -0.51 -5.24
N ASP A 20 10.53 -0.08 -4.14
CA ASP A 20 11.92 0.40 -4.12
C ASP A 20 12.92 -0.71 -4.51
N ASP A 21 12.62 -1.96 -4.15
CA ASP A 21 13.37 -3.15 -4.56
C ASP A 21 13.17 -3.50 -6.05
N GLY A 22 12.29 -2.78 -6.76
CA GLY A 22 12.01 -2.97 -8.18
C GLY A 22 11.27 -4.26 -8.50
N GLU A 23 10.54 -4.84 -7.53
CA GLU A 23 9.83 -6.10 -7.76
C GLU A 23 8.80 -5.95 -8.88
N ARG A 24 7.90 -4.97 -8.76
CA ARG A 24 6.73 -4.71 -9.60
C ARG A 24 6.24 -3.27 -9.45
N GLU A 25 5.30 -2.87 -10.31
CA GLU A 25 4.58 -1.60 -10.16
C GLU A 25 3.73 -1.58 -8.89
N LEU A 26 3.60 -0.40 -8.28
CA LEU A 26 2.96 -0.24 -6.99
C LEU A 26 1.48 -0.71 -6.95
N PRO A 27 0.65 -0.47 -7.98
CA PRO A 27 -0.72 -1.02 -8.03
C PRO A 27 -0.76 -2.55 -7.98
N ASP A 28 0.18 -3.23 -8.65
CA ASP A 28 0.26 -4.69 -8.65
C ASP A 28 0.67 -5.23 -7.29
N ILE A 29 1.58 -4.54 -6.61
CA ILE A 29 2.01 -4.87 -5.26
C ILE A 29 0.84 -4.73 -4.29
N VAL A 30 0.09 -3.62 -4.32
CA VAL A 30 -1.09 -3.40 -3.46
C VAL A 30 -2.15 -4.48 -3.73
N ASN A 31 -2.42 -4.79 -5.00
CA ASN A 31 -3.38 -5.82 -5.39
C ASN A 31 -2.99 -7.22 -4.89
N SER A 32 -1.69 -7.51 -4.74
CA SER A 32 -1.21 -8.81 -4.24
C SER A 32 -1.65 -9.15 -2.82
N TYR A 33 -2.06 -8.15 -2.02
CA TYR A 33 -2.55 -8.36 -0.66
C TYR A 33 -4.04 -8.74 -0.58
N ASN A 34 -4.78 -8.80 -1.70
CA ASN A 34 -6.21 -9.16 -1.75
C ASN A 34 -7.07 -8.43 -0.71
N LEU A 35 -6.84 -7.12 -0.58
CA LEU A 35 -7.53 -6.27 0.38
C LEU A 35 -8.97 -5.97 -0.05
N SER A 36 -9.82 -5.64 0.92
CA SER A 36 -11.12 -5.02 0.60
C SER A 36 -10.90 -3.65 -0.05
N THR A 37 -11.88 -3.14 -0.80
CA THR A 37 -11.79 -1.83 -1.46
C THR A 37 -11.51 -0.71 -0.45
N ASP A 38 -12.14 -0.76 0.73
CA ASP A 38 -11.96 0.24 1.78
C ASP A 38 -10.53 0.20 2.34
N ASP A 39 -10.04 -0.99 2.68
CA ASP A 39 -8.69 -1.16 3.21
C ASP A 39 -7.61 -0.81 2.17
N ALA A 40 -7.83 -1.18 0.91
CA ALA A 40 -6.94 -0.82 -0.19
C ALA A 40 -6.86 0.69 -0.36
N THR A 41 -7.98 1.40 -0.22
CA THR A 41 -8.04 2.86 -0.28
C THR A 41 -7.21 3.49 0.84
N LEU A 42 -7.32 2.96 2.07
CA LEU A 42 -6.52 3.42 3.21
C LEU A 42 -5.02 3.15 3.01
N VAL A 43 -4.65 1.98 2.48
CA VAL A 43 -3.25 1.66 2.15
C VAL A 43 -2.69 2.63 1.11
N LYS A 44 -3.44 2.89 0.02
CA LYS A 44 -3.01 3.84 -1.02
C LYS A 44 -2.84 5.25 -0.47
N ALA A 45 -3.75 5.70 0.40
CA ALA A 45 -3.66 7.01 1.04
C ALA A 45 -2.43 7.12 1.97
N GLU A 46 -2.13 6.06 2.74
CA GLU A 46 -0.94 6.00 3.59
C GLU A 46 0.35 6.03 2.74
N ILE A 47 0.39 5.30 1.62
CA ILE A 47 1.53 5.34 0.70
C ILE A 47 1.71 6.74 0.11
N ALA A 48 0.65 7.37 -0.40
CA ALA A 48 0.72 8.71 -0.96
C ALA A 48 1.16 9.77 0.06
N THR A 49 0.86 9.55 1.35
CA THR A 49 1.33 10.41 2.45
C THR A 49 2.83 10.24 2.72
N ASN A 50 3.32 8.99 2.71
CA ASN A 50 4.72 8.67 3.02
C ASN A 50 5.66 8.87 1.82
N ARG A 51 5.16 8.66 0.61
CA ARG A 51 5.89 8.73 -0.67
C ARG A 51 5.06 9.48 -1.71
N PRO A 52 4.92 10.81 -1.58
CA PRO A 52 4.17 11.63 -2.54
C PRO A 52 4.83 11.67 -3.93
N ASP A 53 6.07 11.20 -4.05
CA ASP A 53 6.81 11.01 -5.29
C ASP A 53 6.31 9.82 -6.12
N ILE A 54 5.66 8.83 -5.51
CA ILE A 54 5.14 7.67 -6.22
C ILE A 54 3.68 7.93 -6.62
N THR A 55 3.36 7.72 -7.90
CA THR A 55 1.99 7.84 -8.42
C THR A 55 1.27 6.49 -8.33
N ILE A 56 0.01 6.48 -7.86
CA ILE A 56 -0.76 5.25 -7.56
C ILE A 56 -2.18 5.29 -8.14
#